data_AF-A0A4W5LKX5-F1
#
_entry.id   AF-A0A4W5LKX5-F1
#
_cell.length_a   1.000
_cell.length_b   1.000
_cell.length_c   1.000
_cell.angle_alpha   90.00
_cell.angle_beta   90.00
_cell.angle_gamma   90.00
#
_symmetry.space_group_name_H-M   'P 1'
#
loop_
_entity.id
_entity.type
_entity.pdbx_description
1 polymer ?
#
loop_
_entity_poly.entity_id
_entity_poly.type
_entity_poly.pdbx_seq_one_letter_code
_entity_poly.pdbx_strand_id
1 'polypeptide(L)'
;MGSISFWMCLVMTICTWNKTIGCTWMRTLPRSPSMFQVFSNNTITMLQKMGHEVSREPQITFPDKQYRQINNFKADEQMAFISHTLNAIKKLYSSGKYESTAWDQKGVDKFMNDLYRQTSELDHCVCNLLLYKWLHVKQII
;
A
#
# COMPACT_ATOMS: atom_id res chain seq x y z
N MET A 1 -1.57 -9.76 36.76
CA MET A 1 -1.80 -8.55 35.93
C MET A 1 -0.47 -7.92 35.44
N GLY A 2 0.59 -8.69 35.15
CA GLY A 2 1.87 -8.15 34.63
C GLY A 2 2.16 -8.44 33.16
N SER A 3 1.51 -9.44 32.57
CA SER A 3 1.79 -9.89 31.20
C SER A 3 1.32 -8.91 30.13
N ILE A 4 0.10 -8.34 30.28
CA ILE A 4 -0.49 -7.42 29.30
C ILE A 4 0.34 -6.13 29.15
N SER A 5 0.86 -5.61 30.27
CA SER A 5 1.70 -4.40 30.25
C SER A 5 3.02 -4.63 29.50
N PHE A 6 3.61 -5.81 29.64
CA PHE A 6 4.86 -6.15 28.96
C PHE A 6 4.68 -6.30 27.46
N TRP A 7 3.61 -6.98 27.03
CA TRP A 7 3.26 -7.10 25.61
C TRP A 7 2.95 -5.75 24.96
N MET A 8 2.23 -4.88 25.66
CA MET A 8 1.97 -3.51 25.18
C MET A 8 3.28 -2.72 25.05
N CYS A 9 4.18 -2.80 26.02
CA CYS A 9 5.48 -2.12 25.93
C CYS A 9 6.35 -2.67 24.79
N LEU A 10 6.33 -3.98 24.54
CA LEU A 10 7.07 -4.63 23.46
C LEU A 10 6.55 -4.19 22.08
N VAL A 11 5.23 -4.12 21.91
CA VAL A 11 4.60 -3.59 20.69
C VAL A 11 5.00 -2.12 20.50
N MET A 12 5.00 -1.33 21.57
CA MET A 12 5.36 0.09 21.51
C MET A 12 6.85 0.32 21.19
N THR A 13 7.78 -0.50 21.68
CA THR A 13 9.21 -0.40 21.34
C THR A 13 9.49 -0.83 19.90
N ILE A 14 8.82 -1.88 19.41
CA ILE A 14 8.91 -2.29 17.98
C ILE A 14 8.36 -1.19 17.07
N CYS A 15 7.27 -0.52 17.45
CA CYS A 15 6.68 0.57 16.65
C CYS A 15 7.48 1.90 16.75
N THR A 16 8.14 2.18 17.88
CA THR A 16 8.85 3.46 18.10
C THR A 16 10.30 3.47 17.62
N TRP A 17 10.95 2.33 17.39
CA TRP A 17 12.30 2.31 16.80
C TRP A 17 12.31 2.82 15.34
N ASN A 18 11.12 2.92 14.71
CA ASN A 18 10.90 3.48 13.38
C ASN A 18 10.67 5.00 13.35
N LYS A 19 10.86 5.71 14.47
CA LYS A 19 10.59 7.17 14.61
C LYS A 19 11.26 8.08 13.56
N THR A 20 12.26 7.61 12.82
CA THR A 20 12.93 8.37 11.72
C THR A 20 12.78 7.75 10.33
N ILE A 21 12.16 6.58 10.22
CA ILE A 21 12.11 5.75 9.00
C ILE A 21 10.68 5.70 8.40
N GLY A 22 9.67 6.12 9.18
CA GLY A 22 8.26 5.73 9.10
C GLY A 22 7.59 5.68 7.73
N CYS A 23 7.96 6.52 6.77
CA CYS A 23 7.50 6.40 5.38
C CYS A 23 8.61 6.76 4.38
N THR A 24 9.86 6.35 4.65
CA THR A 24 10.97 6.49 3.70
C THR A 24 10.64 5.87 2.36
N TRP A 25 9.80 4.82 2.37
CA TRP A 25 9.27 4.17 1.19
C TRP A 25 8.53 5.11 0.22
N MET A 26 7.76 6.06 0.75
CA MET A 26 7.02 7.08 -0.02
C MET A 26 7.88 8.30 -0.34
N ARG A 27 9.02 8.47 0.34
CA ARG A 27 9.86 9.67 0.25
C ARG A 27 10.60 9.70 -1.08
N THR A 28 10.31 10.71 -1.91
CA THR A 28 11.06 10.99 -3.13
C THR A 28 12.31 11.82 -2.80
N LEU A 29 13.45 11.44 -3.38
CA LEU A 29 14.71 12.18 -3.28
C LEU A 29 14.86 13.09 -4.52
N PRO A 30 15.59 14.22 -4.44
CA PRO A 30 15.70 15.19 -5.55
C PRO A 30 16.20 14.63 -6.89
N ARG A 31 16.80 13.42 -6.90
CA ARG A 31 17.35 12.76 -8.09
C ARG A 31 17.03 11.27 -8.17
N SER A 32 16.09 10.78 -7.37
CA SER A 32 15.77 9.34 -7.35
C SER A 32 14.29 9.11 -7.04
N PRO A 33 13.62 8.21 -7.77
CA PRO A 33 12.24 7.85 -7.47
C PRO A 33 12.15 7.25 -6.07
N SER A 34 11.01 7.45 -5.41
CA SER A 34 10.73 6.73 -4.16
C SER A 34 10.61 5.24 -4.46
N MET A 35 10.84 4.40 -3.45
CA MET A 35 10.62 2.95 -3.61
C MET A 35 9.18 2.67 -4.03
N PHE A 36 8.20 3.41 -3.49
CA PHE A 36 6.81 3.33 -3.95
C PHE A 36 6.66 3.55 -5.46
N GLN A 37 7.32 4.55 -6.03
CA GLN A 37 7.29 4.82 -7.47
C GLN A 37 7.94 3.70 -8.28
N VAL A 38 9.08 3.18 -7.83
CA VAL A 38 9.77 2.06 -8.50
C VAL A 38 8.86 0.84 -8.57
N PHE A 39 8.25 0.48 -7.44
CA PHE A 39 7.35 -0.66 -7.36
C PHE A 39 6.06 -0.46 -8.14
N SER A 40 5.45 0.73 -8.06
CA SER A 40 4.25 1.07 -8.84
C SER A 40 4.53 0.91 -10.33
N ASN A 41 5.64 1.46 -10.83
CA ASN A 41 6.03 1.34 -12.24
C ASN A 41 6.25 -0.11 -12.66
N ASN A 42 6.92 -0.92 -11.83
CA ASN A 42 7.11 -2.34 -12.10
C ASN A 42 5.78 -3.10 -12.20
N THR A 43 4.86 -2.80 -11.27
CA THR A 43 3.55 -3.45 -11.17
C THR A 43 2.66 -3.08 -12.36
N ILE A 44 2.65 -1.81 -12.77
CA ILE A 44 1.95 -1.32 -13.97
C ILE A 44 2.53 -1.95 -15.23
N THR A 45 3.86 -1.95 -15.37
CA THR A 45 4.54 -2.57 -16.51
C THR A 45 4.20 -4.05 -16.63
N MET A 46 4.13 -4.75 -15.50
CA MET A 46 3.76 -6.15 -15.50
C MET A 46 2.29 -6.34 -15.89
N LEU A 47 1.38 -5.52 -15.35
CA LEU A 47 -0.04 -5.57 -15.69
C LEU A 47 -0.27 -5.40 -17.19
N GLN A 48 0.44 -4.47 -17.83
CA GLN A 48 0.39 -4.25 -19.28
C GLN A 48 0.93 -5.44 -20.09
N LYS A 49 2.01 -6.06 -19.62
CA LYS A 49 2.61 -7.22 -20.29
C LYS A 49 1.72 -8.46 -20.21
N MET A 50 1.07 -8.68 -19.06
CA MET A 50 0.19 -9.83 -18.84
C MET A 50 -1.15 -9.70 -19.54
N GLY A 51 -1.70 -8.48 -19.60
CA GLY A 51 -3.05 -8.23 -20.12
C GLY A 51 -3.17 -8.24 -21.64
N HIS A 52 -2.06 -8.14 -22.39
CA HIS A 52 -2.06 -7.92 -23.85
C HIS A 52 -3.03 -6.78 -24.27
N GLU A 53 -3.52 -6.74 -25.52
CA GLU A 53 -4.56 -5.81 -25.90
C GLU A 53 -5.84 -6.07 -25.11
N VAL A 54 -6.27 -5.06 -24.34
CA VAL A 54 -7.57 -5.07 -23.66
C VAL A 54 -8.65 -4.92 -24.75
N SER A 55 -9.08 -6.05 -25.32
CA SER A 55 -9.94 -6.11 -26.50
C SER A 55 -11.35 -5.51 -26.30
N ARG A 56 -11.73 -5.10 -25.08
CA ARG A 56 -13.06 -4.56 -24.78
C ARG A 56 -12.99 -3.40 -23.80
N GLU A 57 -13.78 -2.38 -24.04
CA GLU A 57 -14.02 -1.34 -23.06
C GLU A 57 -14.58 -1.95 -21.76
N PRO A 58 -14.07 -1.53 -20.60
CA PRO A 58 -14.53 -2.06 -19.32
C PRO A 58 -16.02 -1.73 -19.12
N GLN A 59 -16.83 -2.74 -18.84
CA GLN A 59 -18.23 -2.57 -18.42
C GLN A 59 -18.37 -2.04 -16.98
N ILE A 60 -17.27 -1.64 -16.35
CA ILE A 60 -17.21 -1.17 -14.97
C ILE A 60 -16.92 0.32 -14.93
N THR A 61 -17.70 1.06 -14.15
CA THR A 61 -17.45 2.48 -13.91
C THR A 61 -16.27 2.64 -12.96
N PHE A 62 -15.21 3.33 -13.41
CA PHE A 62 -14.08 3.67 -12.56
C PHE A 62 -14.41 4.90 -11.68
N PRO A 63 -14.04 4.91 -10.39
CA PRO A 63 -14.36 6.02 -9.48
C PRO A 63 -13.42 7.22 -9.65
N ASP A 64 -13.36 7.80 -10.85
CA ASP A 64 -12.48 8.94 -11.20
C ASP A 64 -12.64 10.14 -10.27
N LYS A 65 -13.87 10.43 -9.83
CA LYS A 65 -14.16 11.57 -8.95
C LYS A 65 -13.45 11.42 -7.60
N GLN A 66 -13.49 10.21 -7.03
CA GLN A 66 -12.84 9.90 -5.76
C GLN A 66 -11.31 10.03 -5.86
N TYR A 67 -10.73 9.53 -6.96
CA TYR A 67 -9.30 9.68 -7.23
C TYR A 67 -8.86 11.14 -7.46
N ARG A 68 -9.74 12.00 -7.97
CA ARG A 68 -9.44 13.44 -8.06
C ARG A 68 -9.57 14.15 -6.71
N GLN A 69 -10.54 13.76 -5.90
CA GLN A 69 -10.77 14.36 -4.58
C GLN A 69 -9.61 14.12 -3.62
N ILE A 70 -8.93 12.96 -3.72
CA ILE A 70 -7.82 12.61 -2.81
C ILE A 70 -6.64 13.59 -2.88
N ASN A 71 -6.45 14.29 -4.00
CA ASN A 71 -5.39 15.28 -4.16
C ASN A 71 -5.52 16.45 -3.18
N ASN A 72 -6.73 16.69 -2.66
CA ASN A 72 -7.02 17.75 -1.70
C ASN A 72 -6.95 17.29 -0.23
N PHE A 73 -6.70 16.00 0.01
CA PHE A 73 -6.70 15.42 1.35
C PHE A 73 -5.34 15.60 2.02
N LYS A 74 -5.27 15.40 3.34
CA LYS A 74 -3.99 15.42 4.06
C LYS A 74 -3.15 14.21 3.68
N ALA A 75 -1.82 14.32 3.82
CA ALA A 75 -0.89 13.28 3.42
C ALA A 75 -1.19 11.91 4.06
N ASP A 76 -1.63 11.88 5.31
CA ASP A 76 -2.02 10.65 6.02
C ASP A 76 -3.31 10.02 5.47
N GLU A 77 -4.28 10.84 5.09
CA GLU A 77 -5.53 10.39 4.47
C GLU A 77 -5.27 9.88 3.04
N GLN A 78 -4.37 10.54 2.30
CA GLN A 78 -3.87 10.07 1.01
C GLN A 78 -3.19 8.70 1.14
N MET A 79 -2.31 8.53 2.12
CA MET A 79 -1.63 7.25 2.38
C MET A 79 -2.61 6.14 2.77
N ALA A 80 -3.60 6.44 3.61
CA ALA A 80 -4.66 5.50 3.96
C ALA A 80 -5.47 5.06 2.72
N PHE A 81 -5.82 6.00 1.83
CA PHE A 81 -6.51 5.69 0.58
C PHE A 81 -5.68 4.79 -0.34
N ILE A 82 -4.38 5.05 -0.46
CA ILE A 82 -3.46 4.19 -1.24
C ILE A 82 -3.40 2.79 -0.62
N SER A 83 -3.26 2.66 0.71
CA SER A 83 -3.24 1.34 1.39
C SER A 83 -4.54 0.57 1.16
N HIS A 84 -5.70 1.22 1.31
CA HIS A 84 -6.99 0.59 1.02
C HIS A 84 -7.11 0.12 -0.44
N THR A 85 -6.64 0.93 -1.38
CA THR A 85 -6.66 0.59 -2.81
C THR A 85 -5.77 -0.61 -3.10
N LEU A 86 -4.52 -0.62 -2.62
CA LEU A 86 -3.59 -1.73 -2.84
C LEU A 86 -4.10 -3.03 -2.20
N ASN A 87 -4.68 -2.95 -1.00
CA ASN A 87 -5.32 -4.09 -0.34
C ASN A 87 -6.53 -4.62 -1.12
N ALA A 88 -7.34 -3.74 -1.73
CA ALA A 88 -8.45 -4.14 -2.59
C ALA A 88 -7.96 -4.86 -3.87
N ILE A 89 -6.90 -4.36 -4.50
CA ILE A 89 -6.27 -5.01 -5.67
C ILE A 89 -5.68 -6.37 -5.25
N LYS A 90 -4.96 -6.44 -4.13
CA LYS A 90 -4.42 -7.69 -3.59
C LYS A 90 -5.52 -8.72 -3.35
N LYS A 91 -6.63 -8.30 -2.74
CA LYS A 91 -7.80 -9.16 -2.47
C LYS A 91 -8.46 -9.62 -3.76
N LEU A 92 -8.53 -8.76 -4.77
CA LEU A 92 -8.95 -9.13 -6.13
C LEU A 92 -8.08 -10.32 -6.55
N TYR A 93 -6.79 -10.12 -6.82
CA TYR A 93 -5.92 -11.16 -7.37
C TYR A 93 -5.78 -12.44 -6.52
N SER A 94 -5.96 -12.36 -5.19
CA SER A 94 -5.92 -13.53 -4.30
C SER A 94 -7.14 -14.45 -4.44
N SER A 95 -8.23 -14.00 -5.07
CA SER A 95 -9.47 -14.79 -5.20
C SER A 95 -9.40 -15.91 -6.24
N GLY A 96 -8.27 -16.07 -6.95
CA GLY A 96 -8.03 -17.18 -7.89
C GLY A 96 -8.83 -17.12 -9.19
N LYS A 97 -9.61 -16.05 -9.43
CA LYS A 97 -10.47 -15.91 -10.62
C LYS A 97 -9.73 -15.44 -11.88
N TYR A 98 -8.40 -15.39 -11.84
CA TYR A 98 -7.53 -14.81 -12.88
C TYR A 98 -6.68 -15.85 -13.61
N GLU A 99 -6.94 -17.13 -13.34
CA GLU A 99 -6.43 -18.27 -14.10
C GLU A 99 -7.03 -18.25 -15.52
N SER A 100 -6.76 -17.18 -16.26
CA SER A 100 -6.97 -17.11 -17.69
C SER A 100 -5.75 -17.75 -18.34
N THR A 101 -5.98 -18.73 -19.20
CA THR A 101 -4.94 -19.40 -20.00
C THR A 101 -4.12 -18.46 -20.89
N ALA A 102 -4.47 -17.16 -20.94
CA ALA A 102 -3.81 -16.12 -21.73
C ALA A 102 -2.77 -15.29 -20.95
N TRP A 103 -2.71 -15.37 -19.62
CA TRP A 103 -1.77 -14.56 -18.84
C TRP A 103 -0.46 -15.30 -18.61
N ASP A 104 0.68 -14.60 -18.79
CA ASP A 104 2.00 -15.13 -18.43
C ASP A 104 2.09 -15.31 -16.91
N GLN A 105 2.06 -16.55 -16.43
CA GLN A 105 2.04 -16.87 -15.01
C GLN A 105 3.27 -16.32 -14.27
N LYS A 106 4.44 -16.31 -14.91
CA LYS A 106 5.66 -15.71 -14.34
C LYS A 106 5.50 -14.21 -14.13
N GLY A 107 4.79 -13.55 -15.04
CA GLY A 107 4.39 -12.16 -14.89
C GLY A 107 3.42 -11.97 -13.73
N VAL A 108 2.42 -12.84 -13.59
CA VAL A 108 1.42 -12.78 -12.51
C VAL A 108 2.09 -12.93 -11.15
N ASP A 109 3.00 -13.90 -11.01
CA ASP A 109 3.74 -14.12 -9.77
C ASP A 109 4.60 -12.90 -9.39
N LYS A 110 5.29 -12.30 -10.36
CA LYS A 110 6.11 -11.12 -10.11
C LYS A 110 5.24 -9.90 -9.76
N PHE A 111 4.13 -9.69 -10.47
CA PHE A 111 3.14 -8.66 -10.15
C PHE A 111 2.64 -8.82 -8.71
N MET A 112 2.25 -10.03 -8.33
CA MET A 112 1.75 -10.32 -7.00
C MET A 112 2.81 -10.08 -5.94
N ASN A 113 4.03 -10.56 -6.13
CA ASN A 113 5.12 -10.34 -5.17
C ASN A 113 5.41 -8.85 -4.96
N ASP A 114 5.46 -8.07 -6.03
CA ASP A 114 5.67 -6.62 -5.96
C ASP A 114 4.48 -5.90 -5.29
N LEU A 115 3.25 -6.36 -5.52
CA LEU A 115 2.03 -5.84 -4.87
C LEU A 115 1.97 -6.18 -3.37
N TYR A 116 2.33 -7.41 -3.00
CA TYR A 116 2.44 -7.85 -1.60
C TYR A 116 3.44 -7.00 -0.84
N ARG A 117 4.63 -6.78 -1.42
CA ARG A 117 5.65 -5.93 -0.82
C ARG A 117 5.19 -4.49 -0.65
N GLN A 118 4.60 -3.87 -1.69
CA GLN A 118 4.05 -2.51 -1.58
C GLN A 118 3.02 -2.38 -0.46
N THR A 119 2.11 -3.35 -0.36
CA THR A 119 1.05 -3.34 0.65
C THR A 119 1.63 -3.45 2.05
N SER A 120 2.59 -4.38 2.27
CA SER A 120 3.24 -4.57 3.57
C SER A 120 4.01 -3.33 4.04
N GLU A 121 4.77 -2.69 3.15
CA GLU A 121 5.54 -1.49 3.48
C GLU A 121 4.62 -0.30 3.80
N LEU A 122 3.52 -0.16 3.05
CA LEU A 122 2.57 0.91 3.27
C LEU A 122 1.73 0.71 4.53
N ASP A 123 1.30 -0.52 4.83
CA ASP A 123 0.58 -0.85 6.06
C ASP A 123 1.44 -0.55 7.30
N HIS A 124 2.73 -0.86 7.24
CA HIS A 124 3.66 -0.50 8.31
C HIS A 124 3.78 1.04 8.49
N CYS A 125 3.82 1.81 7.40
CA CYS A 125 3.80 3.28 7.43
C CYS A 125 2.48 3.82 8.02
N VAL A 126 1.32 3.29 7.62
CA VAL A 126 0.00 3.71 8.13
C VAL A 126 -0.15 3.36 9.62
N CYS A 127 0.26 2.17 10.06
CA CYS A 127 0.25 1.77 11.47
C CYS A 127 1.08 2.73 12.34
N ASN A 128 2.27 3.12 11.87
CA ASN A 128 3.12 4.09 12.58
C ASN A 128 2.45 5.48 12.70
N LEU A 129 1.77 5.95 11.65
CA LEU A 129 1.06 7.23 11.66
C LEU A 129 -0.15 7.24 12.59
N LEU A 130 -0.94 6.16 12.58
CA LEU A 130 -2.11 6.03 13.45
C LEU A 130 -1.72 5.93 14.93
N LEU A 131 -0.65 5.20 15.25
CA LEU A 131 -0.11 5.10 16.60
C LEU A 131 0.43 6.46 17.10
N TYR A 132 1.11 7.21 16.24
CA TYR A 132 1.57 8.57 16.56
C TYR A 132 0.39 9.50 16.85
N LYS A 133 -0.63 9.51 15.99
CA LYS A 133 -1.85 10.29 16.23
C LYS A 133 -2.52 9.92 17.56
N TRP A 134 -2.63 8.63 17.87
CA TRP A 134 -3.19 8.16 19.13
C TRP A 134 -2.38 8.62 20.36
N LEU A 135 -1.06 8.50 20.30
CA LEU A 135 -0.16 8.98 21.36
C LEU A 135 -0.25 10.49 21.55
N HIS A 136 -0.26 11.26 20.46
CA HIS A 136 -0.34 12.71 20.52
C HIS A 136 -1.69 13.19 21.06
N VAL A 137 -2.79 12.50 20.76
CA VAL A 137 -4.11 12.77 21.35
C VAL A 137 -4.11 12.43 22.84
N LYS A 138 -3.50 11.32 23.26
CA LYS A 138 -3.35 10.97 24.69
C LYS A 138 -2.42 11.91 25.48
N GLN A 139 -1.50 12.62 24.82
CA GLN A 139 -0.63 13.60 25.47
C GLN A 139 -1.32 14.96 25.67
N ILE A 140 -2.42 15.20 24.95
CA ILE A 140 -3.20 16.45 24.99
C ILE A 140 -4.38 16.35 25.99
N ILE A 141 -4.79 15.13 26.35
CA ILE A 141 -5.83 14.84 27.36
C ILE A 141 -5.16 14.48 28.68
#